data_AF-A0A6N3EMC1-F1
#
_entry.id   AF-A0A6N3EMC1-F1
#
_cell.length_a   1.000
_cell.length_b   1.000
_cell.length_c   1.000
_cell.angle_alpha   90.00
_cell.angle_beta   90.00
_cell.angle_gamma   90.00
#
_symmetry.space_group_name_H-M   'P 1'
#
loop_
_entity.id
_entity.type
_entity.pdbx_description
1 polymer ?
#
loop_
_entity_poly.entity_id
_entity_poly.type
_entity_poly.pdbx_seq_one_letter_code
_entity_poly.pdbx_strand_id
1 'polypeptide(L)' 'MGEHFKSYSAVMPVIINKKEDKTQILLHRRKDTGYDDGKWDMSGSGHVDEGKQLKWLL' A
#
# COMPACT_ATOMS: atom_id res chain seq x y z
N MET A 1 -2.54 7.86 -23.28
CA MET A 1 -2.11 6.83 -22.32
C MET A 1 -0.64 7.14 -22.04
N GLY A 2 -0.36 7.95 -21.02
CA GLY A 2 1.01 8.35 -20.71
C GLY A 2 1.78 7.18 -20.10
N GLU A 3 3.10 7.16 -20.27
CA GLU A 3 3.98 6.24 -19.56
C GLU A 3 3.84 6.46 -18.04
N HIS A 4 2.92 5.71 -17.42
CA HIS A 4 3.02 5.39 -16.01
C HIS A 4 4.01 4.23 -15.88
N PHE A 5 4.73 4.14 -14.76
CA PHE A 5 5.83 3.19 -14.48
C PHE A 5 7.25 3.71 -14.83
N LYS A 6 7.66 4.81 -14.20
CA LYS A 6 9.08 5.17 -14.07
C LYS A 6 9.81 4.48 -12.90
N SER A 7 9.12 3.66 -12.09
CA SER A 7 9.75 2.92 -10.99
C SER A 7 9.07 1.58 -10.71
N TYR A 8 9.88 0.52 -10.53
CA TYR A 8 9.45 -0.82 -10.06
C TYR A 8 9.46 -0.93 -8.52
N SER A 9 9.73 0.15 -7.80
CA SER A 9 9.66 0.16 -6.34
C SER A 9 8.21 0.42 -5.88
N ALA A 10 7.66 -0.52 -5.11
CA ALA A 10 6.41 -0.34 -4.39
C ALA A 10 6.67 -0.19 -2.89
N VAL A 11 5.83 0.58 -2.23
CA VAL A 11 5.85 0.76 -0.77
C VAL A 11 4.57 0.19 -0.21
N MET A 12 4.68 -0.64 0.84
CA MET A 12 3.54 -1.25 1.51
C MET A 12 3.59 -0.91 2.99
N PRO A 13 2.80 0.06 3.47
CA PRO A 13 2.78 0.37 4.89
C PRO A 13 2.05 -0.73 5.68
N VAL A 14 2.58 -1.05 6.86
CA VAL A 14 1.98 -2.00 7.80
C VAL A 14 1.39 -1.22 8.97
N ILE A 15 0.06 -1.04 8.96
CA ILE A 15 -0.64 -0.35 10.05
C ILE A 15 -1.05 -1.39 11.08
N ILE A 16 -0.49 -1.29 12.28
CA ILE A 16 -0.68 -2.23 13.37
C ILE A 16 -1.49 -1.56 14.48
N ASN A 17 -2.53 -2.24 14.95
CA ASN A 17 -3.26 -1.90 16.16
C ASN A 17 -3.00 -2.96 17.23
N LYS A 18 -2.37 -2.56 18.33
CA LYS A 18 -2.12 -3.44 19.49
C LYS A 18 -3.16 -3.18 20.57
N LYS A 19 -3.89 -4.22 20.94
CA LYS A 19 -4.72 -4.31 22.14
C LYS A 19 -4.07 -5.31 23.09
N GLU A 20 -4.42 -5.26 24.37
CA GLU A 20 -3.76 -6.03 25.46
C GLU A 20 -3.40 -7.47 25.06
N ASP A 21 -4.34 -8.23 24.51
CA ASP A 21 -4.18 -9.64 24.12
C ASP A 21 -4.12 -9.86 22.60
N LYS A 22 -4.23 -8.82 21.79
CA LYS A 22 -4.49 -8.94 20.34
C LYS A 22 -3.68 -7.95 19.52
N THR A 23 -3.03 -8.47 18.49
CA THR A 23 -2.43 -7.65 17.42
C THR A 23 -3.31 -7.74 16.18
N GLN A 24 -3.70 -6.59 15.65
CA GLN A 24 -4.48 -6.46 14.43
C GLN A 24 -3.67 -5.71 13.39
N ILE A 25 -3.83 -6.07 12.13
CA ILE A 25 -3.25 -5.38 10.97
C ILE A 25 -4.39 -4.90 10.07
N LEU A 26 -4.26 -3.66 9.58
CA LEU A 26 -5.25 -3.10 8.66
C LEU A 26 -4.99 -3.61 7.24
N LEU A 27 -5.98 -4.30 6.69
CA LEU A 27 -6.03 -4.74 5.30
C LEU A 27 -7.12 -3.97 4.56
N HIS A 28 -6.92 -3.71 3.26
CA HIS A 28 -7.99 -3.26 2.38
C HIS A 28 -8.37 -4.37 1.41
N ARG A 29 -9.60 -4.32 0.89
CA ARG A 29 -10.04 -5.18 -0.22
C ARG A 29 -9.89 -4.42 -1.52
N ARG A 30 -9.11 -4.96 -2.46
CA ARG A 30 -8.75 -4.28 -3.71
C ARG A 30 -9.99 -4.07 -4.57
N LYS A 31 -10.11 -2.91 -5.20
CA LYS A 31 -11.21 -2.56 -6.11
C LYS A 31 -10.71 -1.56 -7.15
N ASP A 32 -11.21 -1.69 -8.37
CA ASP A 32 -10.99 -0.77 -9.50
C ASP A 32 -9.50 -0.64 -9.90
N THR A 33 -8.67 -1.66 -9.61
CA THR A 33 -7.25 -1.65 -9.97
C THR A 33 -6.95 -2.39 -11.27
N GLY A 34 -7.87 -3.27 -11.71
CA GLY A 34 -7.63 -4.16 -12.85
C GLY A 34 -6.63 -5.29 -12.57
N TYR A 35 -6.12 -5.38 -11.33
CA TYR A 35 -5.16 -6.38 -10.89
C TYR A 35 -5.53 -6.89 -9.49
N ASP A 36 -5.88 -8.19 -9.40
CA ASP A 36 -6.22 -8.85 -8.13
C ASP A 36 -7.36 -8.17 -7.33
N ASP A 37 -8.30 -7.55 -8.04
CA ASP A 37 -9.51 -7.00 -7.43
C ASP A 37 -10.29 -8.08 -6.66
N GLY A 38 -10.87 -7.70 -5.52
CA GLY A 38 -11.61 -8.60 -4.63
C GLY A 38 -10.76 -9.36 -3.61
N LYS A 39 -9.42 -9.36 -3.73
CA LYS A 39 -8.51 -9.92 -2.73
C LYS A 39 -8.17 -8.91 -1.62
N TRP A 40 -7.71 -9.42 -0.47
CA TRP A 40 -7.20 -8.61 0.63
C TRP A 40 -5.72 -8.29 0.44
N ASP A 41 -5.32 -7.04 0.68
CA ASP A 41 -3.95 -6.53 0.53
C ASP A 41 -3.60 -5.56 1.67
N MET A 42 -2.30 -5.31 1.86
CA MET A 42 -1.78 -4.32 2.79
C MET A 42 -2.22 -2.92 2.36
N SER A 43 -2.77 -2.14 3.29
CA SER A 43 -3.36 -0.85 2.97
C SER A 43 -2.35 0.09 2.28
N GLY A 44 -2.69 0.70 1.13
CA GLY A 44 -1.86 1.75 0.54
C GLY A 44 -0.61 1.30 -0.23
N SER A 45 -0.60 0.09 -0.80
CA SER A 45 0.46 -0.33 -1.73
C SER A 45 0.47 0.57 -2.98
N GLY A 46 1.60 1.23 -3.25
CA GLY A 46 1.70 2.20 -4.35
C GLY A 46 3.13 2.35 -4.88
N HIS A 47 3.23 2.81 -6.13
CA HIS A 47 4.52 3.10 -6.75
C HIS A 47 5.07 4.43 -6.23
N VAL A 48 6.40 4.52 -6.11
CA VAL A 48 7.07 5.78 -5.82
C VAL A 48 7.07 6.65 -7.08
N ASP A 49 6.46 7.82 -7.00
CA ASP A 49 6.52 8.81 -8.09
C ASP A 49 7.92 9.42 -8.20
N GLU A 50 8.30 9.78 -9.42
CA GLU A 50 9.57 10.46 -9.71
C GLU A 50 9.71 11.77 -8.89
N GLY A 51 10.87 11.96 -8.27
CA GLY A 51 11.16 13.13 -7.44
C GLY A 51 10.46 13.16 -6.07
N LYS A 52 9.58 12.19 -5.76
CA LYS A 52 9.01 12.07 -4.42
C LYS A 52 9.90 11.21 -3.53
N GLN A 53 10.24 11.77 -2.38
CA GLN A 53 10.88 11.02 -1.30
C GLN A 53 9.82 10.36 -0.43
N LEU A 54 10.09 9.14 -0.01
CA LEU A 54 9.33 8.48 1.04
C LEU A 54 9.49 9.26 2.34
N LYS A 55 8.43 9.96 2.74
CA LYS A 55 8.36 10.52 4.09
C LYS A 55 7.85 9.42 5.02
N TRP A 56 8.70 8.99 5.93
CA TRP A 56 8.30 8.10 7.02
C TRP A 56 7.23 8.82 7.86
N LEU A 57 6.02 8.26 7.89
CA LEU A 57 5.00 8.62 8.86
C LEU A 57 5.40 7.96 10.18
N LEU A 58 6.02 8.72 11.07
CA LEU A 58 6.21 8.40 12.49
C LEU A 58 5.31 9.34 13.31
#